data_AF-A0A011UJW3-F1
#
_entry.id   AF-A0A011UJW3-F1
#
_cell.length_a   1.000
_cell.length_b   1.000
_cell.length_c   1.000
_cell.angle_alpha   90.00
_cell.angle_beta   90.00
_cell.angle_gamma   90.00
#
_symmetry.space_group_name_H-M   'P 1'
#
loop_
_entity.id
_entity.type
_entity.pdbx_description
1 polymer ?
#
loop_
_entity_poly.entity_id
_entity_poly.type
_entity_poly.pdbx_seq_one_letter_code
_entity_poly.pdbx_strand_id
1 'polypeptide(L)'
;MSKAGSFIKNILFSILGIFEFVMCVAGIGANISPAKGETPFEPLIAVVPWAVMFALLCLISIGGLVREASGKKMVLTSNIFMRLFTAGTGLSVMFQMTEDDVTLEEMLLLQLVCIVLGISAILIGRKADKLSPAESFTSKITIDNFDIEKAEWHYDAASDEYHHCNISPEVAYADDDLIYEYASMPMAYYLMWLLDRNLVSKEFFSLIPAEVIEAVRSGKESPVLLLECTDYCFSKDMISEEVYNFTNTYYWSSMRRNGFGFGYDSQCASYQFDYFEVVGDCRYYYVNSYSQVLRTKLEEVLDRRFREYNNYVPNKELEHGVETSLRYGWEVDVDITNGADQLDLERCLADFKEPSADKYEKVRHSVLRHAEYCYGSFDDTDEELFDLYVMYYMTVYHSENGEPAYTLRGGYDYGDSEDFSMTVQGDTVYVPLSDGSEIPPYSERMEMALALRDADPSDGRSVALIPFEFGGTQSEDNTVFMPTVCADIKEKCDSRIICLTKQGMVLDYKCEPKYKDDRVTGFTVTARDSEGKPVFYDSVEIGE
;
A
#
# COMPACT_ATOMS: atom_id res chain seq x y z
N MET A 1 6.58 -21.53 3.73
CA MET A 1 6.16 -22.90 4.13
C MET A 1 5.74 -23.65 2.87
N SER A 2 6.24 -24.87 2.62
CA SER A 2 5.80 -25.64 1.45
C SER A 2 4.30 -25.97 1.54
N LYS A 3 3.57 -25.98 0.41
CA LYS A 3 2.13 -26.33 0.36
C LYS A 3 1.83 -27.67 1.06
N ALA A 4 2.78 -28.61 1.03
CA ALA A 4 2.69 -29.89 1.72
C ALA A 4 2.64 -29.77 3.27
N GLY A 5 3.38 -28.82 3.86
CA GLY A 5 3.41 -28.61 5.31
C GLY A 5 2.10 -28.03 5.86
N SER A 6 1.45 -27.14 5.11
CA SER A 6 0.13 -26.59 5.48
C SER A 6 -0.97 -27.65 5.39
N PHE A 7 -0.93 -28.50 4.36
CA PHE A 7 -1.89 -29.58 4.17
C PHE A 7 -1.87 -30.60 5.33
N ILE A 8 -0.68 -31.04 5.77
CA ILE A 8 -0.55 -31.99 6.90
C ILE A 8 -1.10 -31.39 8.20
N LYS A 9 -0.86 -30.11 8.47
CA LYS A 9 -1.39 -29.43 9.66
C LYS A 9 -2.92 -29.36 9.65
N ASN A 10 -3.52 -29.04 8.50
CA ASN A 10 -4.98 -28.96 8.37
C ASN A 10 -5.65 -30.34 8.57
N ILE A 11 -5.00 -31.41 8.09
CA ILE A 11 -5.44 -32.79 8.39
C ILE A 11 -5.37 -33.05 9.89
N LEU A 12 -4.28 -32.69 10.57
CA LEU A 12 -4.14 -32.89 12.01
C LEU A 12 -5.20 -32.12 12.82
N PHE A 13 -5.47 -30.86 12.47
CA PHE A 13 -6.54 -30.08 13.10
C PHE A 13 -7.92 -30.72 12.90
N SER A 14 -8.19 -31.24 11.70
CA SER A 14 -9.45 -31.89 11.39
C SER A 14 -9.63 -33.21 12.16
N ILE A 15 -8.58 -34.04 12.23
CA ILE A 15 -8.58 -35.29 13.01
C ILE A 15 -8.83 -35.00 14.49
N LEU A 16 -8.15 -33.98 15.05
CA LEU A 16 -8.32 -33.61 16.45
C LEU A 16 -9.74 -33.08 16.73
N GLY A 17 -10.31 -32.26 15.85
CA GLY A 17 -11.69 -31.81 15.97
C GLY A 17 -12.72 -32.94 15.92
N ILE A 18 -12.51 -33.93 15.04
CA ILE A 18 -13.36 -35.13 14.98
C ILE A 18 -13.25 -35.95 16.28
N PHE A 19 -12.04 -36.13 16.80
CA PHE A 19 -11.83 -36.85 18.05
C PHE A 19 -12.52 -36.15 19.24
N GLU A 20 -12.43 -34.82 19.33
CA GLU A 20 -13.11 -34.02 20.36
C GLU A 20 -14.62 -34.16 20.29
N PHE A 21 -15.18 -34.10 19.09
CA PHE A 21 -16.61 -34.28 18.86
C PHE A 21 -17.06 -35.67 19.32
N VAL A 22 -16.35 -36.72 18.91
CA VAL A 22 -16.66 -38.11 19.29
C VAL A 22 -16.57 -38.29 20.80
N MET A 23 -15.52 -37.77 21.44
CA MET A 23 -15.34 -37.88 22.91
C MET A 23 -16.44 -37.14 23.67
N CYS A 24 -16.84 -35.95 23.24
CA CYS A 24 -17.89 -35.19 23.91
C CYS A 24 -19.27 -35.83 23.70
N VAL A 25 -19.58 -36.32 22.50
CA VAL A 25 -20.82 -37.05 22.23
C VAL A 25 -20.87 -38.37 23.01
N ALA A 26 -19.76 -39.10 23.07
CA ALA A 26 -19.67 -40.33 23.87
C ALA A 26 -19.80 -40.03 25.37
N GLY A 27 -19.17 -38.96 25.87
CA GLY A 27 -19.27 -38.51 27.27
C GLY A 27 -20.70 -38.11 27.64
N ILE A 28 -21.36 -37.31 26.80
CA ILE A 28 -22.78 -36.93 26.98
C ILE A 28 -23.66 -38.19 26.94
N GLY A 29 -23.47 -39.08 25.95
CA GLY A 29 -24.24 -40.31 25.80
C GLY A 29 -24.08 -41.28 26.96
N ALA A 30 -22.87 -41.43 27.49
CA ALA A 30 -22.57 -42.28 28.66
C ALA A 30 -23.22 -41.74 29.95
N ASN A 31 -23.32 -40.41 30.10
CA ASN A 31 -23.98 -39.79 31.25
C ASN A 31 -25.52 -39.74 31.11
N ILE A 32 -26.06 -39.88 29.90
CA ILE A 32 -27.50 -40.01 29.64
C ILE A 32 -27.98 -41.48 29.82
N SER A 33 -27.09 -42.46 29.67
CA SER A 33 -27.42 -43.89 29.70
C SER A 33 -26.53 -44.66 30.66
N PRO A 34 -26.96 -45.10 31.87
CA PRO A 34 -28.19 -44.84 32.64
C PRO A 34 -27.88 -44.22 34.02
N ALA A 35 -28.39 -43.02 34.31
CA ALA A 35 -28.45 -42.55 35.69
C ALA A 35 -29.46 -43.42 36.47
N LYS A 36 -28.95 -44.46 37.15
CA LYS A 36 -29.65 -45.23 38.17
C LYS A 36 -29.64 -44.48 39.52
N GLY A 37 -29.86 -43.17 39.49
CA GLY A 37 -29.91 -42.31 40.68
C GLY A 37 -31.34 -41.95 41.04
N GLU A 38 -31.63 -41.80 42.33
CA GLU A 38 -32.98 -41.53 42.86
C GLU A 38 -33.48 -40.10 42.57
N THR A 39 -32.68 -39.25 41.89
CA THR A 39 -33.07 -37.87 41.57
C THR A 39 -32.99 -37.55 40.06
N PRO A 40 -34.01 -36.91 39.47
CA PRO A 40 -34.06 -36.59 38.03
C PRO A 40 -33.07 -35.49 37.57
N PHE A 41 -32.31 -34.89 38.51
CA PHE A 41 -31.43 -33.75 38.23
C PHE A 41 -29.95 -34.12 38.05
N GLU A 42 -29.51 -35.27 38.55
CA GLU A 42 -28.12 -35.76 38.42
C GLU A 42 -27.61 -35.85 36.96
N PRO A 43 -28.39 -36.37 35.98
CA PRO A 43 -27.94 -36.41 34.58
C PRO A 43 -27.76 -35.01 33.99
N LEU A 44 -28.62 -34.06 34.37
CA LEU A 44 -28.54 -32.68 33.88
C LEU A 44 -27.30 -31.97 34.42
N ILE A 45 -26.96 -32.19 35.69
CA ILE A 45 -25.75 -31.65 36.32
C ILE A 45 -24.49 -32.19 35.64
N ALA A 46 -24.46 -33.48 35.28
CA ALA A 46 -23.34 -34.10 34.58
C ALA A 46 -23.21 -33.66 33.11
N VAL A 47 -24.31 -33.40 32.40
CA VAL A 47 -24.26 -33.01 30.97
C VAL A 47 -23.78 -31.58 30.75
N VAL A 48 -24.05 -30.66 31.68
CA VAL A 48 -23.69 -29.24 31.54
C VAL A 48 -22.17 -29.01 31.42
N PRO A 49 -21.30 -29.57 32.28
CA PRO A 49 -19.85 -29.42 32.13
C PRO A 49 -19.31 -30.01 30.83
N TRP A 50 -19.85 -31.14 30.35
CA TRP A 50 -19.49 -31.70 29.04
C TRP A 50 -19.85 -30.75 27.89
N ALA A 51 -21.03 -30.12 27.93
CA ALA A 51 -21.44 -29.15 26.93
C ALA A 51 -20.57 -27.89 26.93
N VAL A 52 -20.23 -27.37 28.12
CA VAL A 52 -19.34 -26.21 28.27
C VAL A 52 -17.93 -26.53 27.79
N MET A 53 -17.39 -27.68 28.18
CA MET A 53 -16.07 -28.15 27.73
C MET A 53 -16.03 -28.29 26.21
N PHE A 54 -17.06 -28.88 25.60
CA PHE A 54 -17.18 -29.00 24.15
C PHE A 54 -17.18 -27.63 23.46
N ALA A 55 -17.98 -26.68 23.95
CA ALA A 55 -18.02 -25.33 23.39
C ALA A 55 -16.65 -24.64 23.45
N LEU A 56 -15.92 -24.78 24.56
CA LEU A 56 -14.56 -24.23 24.70
C LEU A 56 -13.55 -24.88 23.74
N LEU A 57 -13.61 -26.21 23.56
CA LEU A 57 -12.76 -26.92 22.60
C LEU A 57 -13.05 -26.49 21.15
N CYS A 58 -14.32 -26.25 20.81
CA CYS A 58 -14.70 -25.67 19.51
C CYS A 58 -14.12 -24.27 19.32
N LEU A 59 -14.21 -23.39 20.33
CA LEU A 59 -13.63 -22.05 20.27
C LEU A 59 -12.10 -22.10 20.10
N ILE A 60 -11.43 -23.01 20.80
CA ILE A 60 -9.98 -23.24 20.67
C ILE A 60 -9.63 -23.74 19.26
N SER A 61 -10.44 -24.62 18.68
CA SER A 61 -10.28 -25.10 17.30
C SER A 61 -10.43 -23.97 16.28
N ILE A 62 -11.50 -23.17 16.39
CA ILE A 62 -11.76 -22.02 15.51
C ILE A 62 -10.63 -20.99 15.63
N GLY A 63 -10.27 -20.61 16.86
CA GLY A 63 -9.17 -19.68 17.11
C GLY A 63 -7.82 -20.20 16.60
N GLY A 64 -7.60 -21.51 16.60
CA GLY A 64 -6.45 -22.15 15.96
C GLY A 64 -6.39 -21.96 14.46
N LEU A 65 -7.50 -22.27 13.78
CA LEU A 65 -7.60 -22.14 12.33
C LEU A 65 -7.41 -20.68 11.91
N VAL A 66 -8.02 -19.73 12.62
CA VAL A 66 -7.83 -18.29 12.37
C VAL A 66 -6.36 -17.91 12.53
N ARG A 67 -5.70 -18.31 13.63
CA ARG A 67 -4.28 -17.98 13.86
C ARG A 67 -3.33 -18.60 12.84
N GLU A 68 -3.60 -19.83 12.38
CA GLU A 68 -2.79 -20.47 11.32
C GLU A 68 -3.04 -19.81 9.96
N ALA A 69 -4.28 -19.42 9.66
CA ALA A 69 -4.62 -18.64 8.46
C ALA A 69 -3.89 -17.28 8.42
N SER A 70 -3.72 -16.64 9.59
CA SER A 70 -2.90 -15.43 9.76
C SER A 70 -1.38 -15.71 9.77
N GLY A 71 -0.92 -16.92 9.43
CA GLY A 71 0.52 -17.22 9.30
C GLY A 71 1.31 -17.27 10.61
N LYS A 72 0.64 -17.32 11.78
CA LYS A 72 1.34 -17.39 13.07
C LYS A 72 2.12 -18.71 13.19
N LYS A 73 3.32 -18.65 13.76
CA LYS A 73 4.12 -19.86 14.05
C LYS A 73 3.61 -20.57 15.30
N MET A 74 3.96 -21.85 15.46
CA MET A 74 3.65 -22.70 16.64
C MET A 74 2.17 -22.76 17.06
N VAL A 75 1.23 -22.45 16.16
CA VAL A 75 -0.21 -22.45 16.44
C VAL A 75 -0.67 -23.84 16.87
N LEU A 76 -0.25 -24.89 16.17
CA LEU A 76 -0.59 -26.28 16.51
C LEU A 76 -0.18 -26.64 17.95
N THR A 77 1.04 -26.30 18.35
CA THR A 77 1.55 -26.59 19.71
C THR A 77 0.73 -25.85 20.76
N SER A 78 0.57 -24.52 20.62
CA SER A 78 -0.25 -23.71 21.53
C SER A 78 -1.68 -24.24 21.65
N ASN A 79 -2.26 -24.68 20.52
CA ASN A 79 -3.62 -25.22 20.46
C ASN A 79 -3.76 -26.55 21.20
N ILE A 80 -2.80 -27.48 21.04
CA ILE A 80 -2.78 -28.76 21.77
C ILE A 80 -2.71 -28.53 23.28
N PHE A 81 -1.86 -27.63 23.76
CA PHE A 81 -1.77 -27.33 25.21
C PHE A 81 -3.06 -26.72 25.75
N MET A 82 -3.71 -25.80 25.00
CA MET A 82 -5.01 -25.23 25.40
C MET A 82 -6.13 -26.28 25.44
N ARG A 83 -6.13 -27.23 24.50
CA ARG A 83 -7.08 -28.35 24.50
C ARG A 83 -6.89 -29.25 25.71
N LEU A 84 -5.65 -29.63 26.00
CA LEU A 84 -5.33 -30.47 27.16
C LEU A 84 -5.71 -29.79 28.49
N PHE A 85 -5.44 -28.49 28.61
CA PHE A 85 -5.89 -27.70 29.76
C PHE A 85 -7.43 -27.72 29.90
N THR A 86 -8.15 -27.47 28.80
CA THR A 86 -9.61 -27.37 28.80
C THR A 86 -10.26 -28.72 29.08
N ALA A 87 -9.76 -29.78 28.44
CA ALA A 87 -10.23 -31.15 28.65
C ALA A 87 -9.93 -31.64 30.08
N GLY A 88 -8.72 -31.40 30.58
CA GLY A 88 -8.32 -31.79 31.94
C GLY A 88 -9.13 -31.07 33.01
N THR A 89 -9.40 -29.76 32.83
CA THR A 89 -10.24 -28.98 33.75
C THR A 89 -11.71 -29.38 33.67
N GLY A 90 -12.22 -29.68 32.47
CA GLY A 90 -13.59 -30.17 32.33
C GLY A 90 -13.77 -31.54 32.99
N LEU A 91 -12.80 -32.45 32.83
CA LEU A 91 -12.79 -33.75 33.49
C LEU A 91 -12.65 -33.65 35.01
N SER A 92 -11.82 -32.73 35.54
CA SER A 92 -11.69 -32.55 37.00
C SER A 92 -13.01 -32.09 37.63
N VAL A 93 -13.72 -31.16 36.99
CA VAL A 93 -15.06 -30.71 37.41
C VAL A 93 -16.08 -31.85 37.30
N MET A 94 -15.99 -32.69 36.27
CA MET A 94 -16.86 -33.86 36.15
C MET A 94 -16.65 -34.85 37.29
N PHE A 95 -15.40 -35.23 37.57
CA PHE A 95 -15.09 -36.14 38.68
C PHE A 95 -15.57 -35.59 40.02
N GLN A 96 -15.51 -34.27 40.25
CA GLN A 96 -16.09 -33.62 41.44
C GLN A 96 -17.60 -33.79 41.57
N MET A 97 -18.30 -33.90 40.44
CA MET A 97 -19.76 -33.96 40.42
C MET A 97 -20.30 -35.38 40.39
N THR A 98 -19.51 -36.38 39.97
CA THR A 98 -20.03 -37.73 39.69
C THR A 98 -19.40 -38.86 40.49
N GLU A 99 -18.20 -38.69 41.08
CA GLU A 99 -17.53 -39.76 41.83
C GLU A 99 -17.29 -39.35 43.28
N ASP A 100 -17.87 -40.10 44.22
CA ASP A 100 -17.72 -39.86 45.67
C ASP A 100 -16.35 -40.26 46.23
N ASP A 101 -15.57 -41.05 45.47
CA ASP A 101 -14.33 -41.69 45.95
C ASP A 101 -13.03 -40.96 45.55
N VAL A 102 -13.11 -39.83 44.85
CA VAL A 102 -11.90 -39.09 44.45
C VAL A 102 -11.41 -38.21 45.60
N THR A 103 -10.17 -38.40 46.03
CA THR A 103 -9.62 -37.61 47.12
C THR A 103 -9.34 -36.17 46.69
N LEU A 104 -9.51 -35.22 47.61
CA LEU A 104 -9.21 -33.80 47.36
C LEU A 104 -7.77 -33.59 46.88
N GLU A 105 -6.83 -34.41 47.35
CA GLU A 105 -5.41 -34.34 46.98
C GLU A 105 -5.18 -34.70 45.50
N GLU A 106 -5.84 -35.75 44.99
CA GLU A 106 -5.75 -36.16 43.58
C GLU A 106 -6.33 -35.10 42.65
N MET A 107 -7.42 -34.44 43.07
CA MET A 107 -8.03 -33.34 42.31
C MET A 107 -7.15 -32.11 42.26
N LEU A 108 -6.55 -31.72 43.39
CA LEU A 108 -5.63 -30.59 43.44
C LEU A 108 -4.39 -30.83 42.58
N LEU A 109 -3.88 -32.07 42.55
CA LEU A 109 -2.76 -32.45 41.69
C LEU A 109 -3.13 -32.36 40.21
N LEU A 110 -4.28 -32.89 39.80
CA LEU A 110 -4.76 -32.81 38.41
C LEU A 110 -4.97 -31.34 37.98
N GLN A 111 -5.56 -30.52 38.85
CA GLN A 111 -5.79 -29.10 38.58
C GLN A 111 -4.47 -28.33 38.44
N LEU A 112 -3.47 -28.64 39.27
CA LEU A 112 -2.14 -28.04 39.18
C LEU A 112 -1.48 -28.35 37.83
N VAL A 113 -1.55 -29.61 37.38
CA VAL A 113 -1.04 -30.02 36.05
C VAL A 113 -1.75 -29.24 34.94
N CYS A 114 -3.07 -29.11 35.01
CA CYS A 114 -3.84 -28.33 34.04
C CYS A 114 -3.38 -26.87 34.00
N ILE A 115 -3.24 -26.22 35.16
CA ILE A 115 -2.78 -24.83 35.26
C ILE A 115 -1.39 -24.66 34.61
N VAL A 116 -0.47 -25.59 34.85
CA VAL A 116 0.87 -25.57 34.22
C VAL A 116 0.76 -25.67 32.69
N LEU A 117 -0.12 -26.53 32.17
CA LEU A 117 -0.37 -26.65 30.73
C LEU A 117 -0.97 -25.35 30.14
N GLY A 118 -1.91 -24.71 30.85
CA GLY A 118 -2.50 -23.44 30.45
C GLY A 118 -1.48 -22.30 30.43
N ILE A 119 -0.64 -22.18 31.46
CA ILE A 119 0.46 -21.20 31.49
C ILE A 119 1.44 -21.47 30.34
N SER A 120 1.80 -22.75 30.12
CA SER A 120 2.69 -23.14 29.03
C SER A 120 2.11 -22.77 27.66
N ALA A 121 0.81 -22.98 27.44
CA ALA A 121 0.13 -22.56 26.21
C ALA A 121 0.20 -21.05 25.97
N ILE A 122 0.02 -20.25 27.03
CA ILE A 122 0.11 -18.78 26.97
C ILE A 122 1.55 -18.35 26.67
N LEU A 123 2.54 -18.92 27.35
CA LEU A 123 3.95 -18.60 27.14
C LEU A 123 4.42 -18.99 25.74
N ILE A 124 4.01 -20.16 25.24
CA ILE A 124 4.27 -20.59 23.87
C ILE A 124 3.56 -19.66 22.89
N GLY A 125 2.32 -19.26 23.17
CA GLY A 125 1.59 -18.28 22.37
C GLY A 125 2.33 -16.94 22.25
N ARG A 126 2.79 -16.38 23.37
CA ARG A 126 3.56 -15.13 23.39
C ARG A 126 4.92 -15.26 22.70
N LYS A 127 5.63 -16.38 22.92
CA LYS A 127 6.91 -16.64 22.24
C LYS A 127 6.70 -16.86 20.74
N ALA A 128 5.59 -17.47 20.36
CA ALA A 128 5.18 -17.62 18.97
C ALA A 128 4.82 -16.29 18.33
N ASP A 129 4.17 -15.38 19.05
CA ASP A 129 3.93 -14.01 18.55
C ASP A 129 5.25 -13.25 18.33
N LYS A 130 6.29 -13.51 19.15
CA LYS A 130 7.65 -12.94 18.96
C LYS A 130 8.49 -13.61 17.86
N LEU A 131 8.25 -14.88 17.55
CA LEU A 131 9.04 -15.69 16.59
C LEU A 131 8.36 -15.86 15.23
N SER A 132 7.04 -15.70 15.18
CA SER A 132 6.38 -15.31 13.95
C SER A 132 7.15 -14.09 13.45
N PRO A 133 7.40 -13.97 12.13
CA PRO A 133 7.91 -12.69 11.64
C PRO A 133 7.02 -11.65 12.32
N ALA A 134 7.64 -10.72 13.06
CA ALA A 134 6.99 -9.44 13.23
C ALA A 134 6.47 -9.17 11.83
N GLU A 135 5.17 -8.97 11.68
CA GLU A 135 4.70 -8.33 10.48
C GLU A 135 5.64 -7.15 10.35
N SER A 136 6.63 -7.26 9.46
CA SER A 136 7.26 -6.11 8.91
C SER A 136 6.05 -5.28 8.57
N PHE A 137 6.00 -4.10 9.13
CA PHE A 137 4.99 -3.13 8.77
C PHE A 137 5.12 -2.74 7.28
N THR A 138 5.58 -3.62 6.38
CA THR A 138 4.84 -3.89 5.14
C THR A 138 3.41 -4.25 5.52
N SER A 139 2.65 -3.21 5.81
CA SER A 139 1.23 -3.20 5.57
C SER A 139 0.98 -3.76 4.18
N LYS A 140 0.78 -5.07 4.07
CA LYS A 140 -0.10 -5.60 3.04
C LYS A 140 -1.49 -5.18 3.46
N ILE A 141 -1.73 -3.90 3.24
CA ILE A 141 -3.02 -3.45 2.81
C ILE A 141 -3.18 -4.18 1.49
N THR A 142 -4.03 -5.19 1.48
CA THR A 142 -4.72 -5.55 0.24
C THR A 142 -5.44 -4.29 -0.18
N ILE A 143 -4.80 -3.48 -1.04
CA ILE A 143 -5.61 -2.70 -1.96
C ILE A 143 -6.39 -3.76 -2.73
N ASP A 144 -7.71 -3.72 -2.64
CA ASP A 144 -8.54 -4.63 -3.41
C ASP A 144 -8.09 -4.49 -4.86
N ASN A 145 -7.67 -5.62 -5.46
CA ASN A 145 -7.20 -5.55 -6.83
C ASN A 145 -8.34 -5.02 -7.70
N PHE A 146 -8.00 -4.20 -8.70
CA PHE A 146 -8.96 -3.71 -9.69
C PHE A 146 -9.84 -4.86 -10.19
N ASP A 147 -11.15 -4.69 -10.08
CA ASP A 147 -12.15 -5.67 -10.48
C ASP A 147 -13.06 -5.08 -11.56
N ILE A 148 -13.69 -3.95 -11.28
CA ILE A 148 -14.57 -3.24 -12.21
C ILE A 148 -14.69 -1.77 -11.82
N GLU A 149 -14.85 -0.91 -12.81
CA GLU A 149 -15.30 0.48 -12.69
C GLU A 149 -16.51 0.70 -13.60
N LYS A 150 -17.45 1.54 -13.16
CA LYS A 150 -18.71 1.77 -13.85
C LYS A 150 -18.99 3.26 -13.95
N ALA A 151 -19.52 3.70 -15.09
CA ALA A 151 -19.93 5.09 -15.29
C ALA A 151 -21.03 5.50 -14.31
N GLU A 152 -21.91 4.56 -13.92
CA GLU A 152 -22.93 4.75 -12.89
C GLU A 152 -22.35 5.28 -11.57
N TRP A 153 -21.14 4.85 -11.18
CA TRP A 153 -20.50 5.31 -9.93
C TRP A 153 -19.98 6.75 -10.00
N HIS A 154 -19.85 7.28 -11.22
CA HIS A 154 -19.38 8.63 -11.49
C HIS A 154 -20.49 9.56 -11.97
N TYR A 155 -21.71 9.03 -12.17
CA TYR A 155 -22.83 9.76 -12.74
C TYR A 155 -23.16 11.02 -11.93
N ASP A 156 -23.28 10.92 -10.60
CA ASP A 156 -23.66 12.07 -9.76
C ASP A 156 -22.63 13.21 -9.88
N ALA A 157 -21.34 12.89 -9.81
CA ALA A 157 -20.26 13.88 -9.94
C ALA A 157 -20.20 14.49 -11.35
N ALA A 158 -20.42 13.68 -12.39
CA ALA A 158 -20.49 14.16 -13.77
C ALA A 158 -21.71 15.06 -14.01
N SER A 159 -22.87 14.70 -13.44
CA SER A 159 -24.10 15.47 -13.48
C SER A 159 -23.94 16.82 -12.80
N ASP A 160 -23.36 16.83 -11.60
CA ASP A 160 -23.06 18.05 -10.85
C ASP A 160 -22.13 18.97 -11.67
N GLU A 161 -21.04 18.44 -12.25
CA GLU A 161 -20.14 19.24 -13.08
C GLU A 161 -20.84 19.76 -14.35
N TYR A 162 -21.68 18.95 -15.01
CA TYR A 162 -22.47 19.34 -16.18
C TYR A 162 -23.42 20.50 -15.89
N HIS A 163 -24.17 20.45 -14.79
CA HIS A 163 -25.11 21.51 -14.41
C HIS A 163 -24.43 22.79 -13.91
N HIS A 164 -23.23 22.69 -13.32
CA HIS A 164 -22.45 23.88 -13.02
C HIS A 164 -21.94 24.60 -14.29
N CYS A 165 -21.71 23.84 -15.37
CA CYS A 165 -21.32 24.39 -16.67
C CYS A 165 -22.53 24.89 -17.49
N ASN A 166 -23.67 24.21 -17.40
CA ASN A 166 -24.90 24.51 -18.13
C ASN A 166 -25.99 24.98 -17.17
N ILE A 167 -26.38 26.26 -17.26
CA ILE A 167 -27.25 27.01 -16.31
C ILE A 167 -28.69 26.45 -16.18
N SER A 168 -29.04 25.30 -16.77
CA SER A 168 -30.39 24.72 -16.69
C SER A 168 -30.48 23.55 -15.70
N PRO A 169 -31.25 23.66 -14.60
CA PRO A 169 -31.37 22.63 -13.56
C PRO A 169 -32.43 21.54 -13.84
N GLU A 170 -33.04 21.49 -15.02
CA GLU A 170 -33.96 20.40 -15.40
C GLU A 170 -33.24 19.46 -16.40
N VAL A 171 -32.95 18.23 -15.96
CA VAL A 171 -32.43 17.14 -16.81
C VAL A 171 -33.53 16.72 -17.77
N ALA A 172 -33.39 17.03 -19.07
CA ALA A 172 -34.19 16.36 -20.06
C ALA A 172 -33.68 14.92 -20.20
N TYR A 173 -34.55 13.95 -20.54
CA TYR A 173 -34.12 12.57 -20.83
C TYR A 173 -33.00 12.48 -21.90
N ALA A 174 -32.81 13.51 -22.72
CA ALA A 174 -31.72 13.61 -23.69
C ALA A 174 -30.35 13.99 -23.07
N ASP A 175 -30.33 14.51 -21.84
CA ASP A 175 -29.11 14.86 -21.11
C ASP A 175 -28.56 13.66 -20.31
N ASP A 176 -29.38 12.66 -19.99
CA ASP A 176 -28.97 11.49 -19.20
C ASP A 176 -27.92 10.64 -19.92
N ASP A 177 -28.17 10.29 -21.19
CA ASP A 177 -27.22 9.55 -22.03
C ASP A 177 -25.90 10.31 -22.16
N LEU A 178 -25.98 11.64 -22.31
CA LEU A 178 -24.81 12.51 -22.41
C LEU A 178 -24.01 12.56 -21.08
N ILE A 179 -24.67 12.59 -19.93
CA ILE A 179 -24.00 12.53 -18.63
C ILE A 179 -23.32 11.17 -18.45
N TYR A 180 -23.94 10.07 -18.88
CA TYR A 180 -23.28 8.75 -18.91
C TYR A 180 -22.07 8.74 -19.84
N GLU A 181 -22.12 9.38 -21.01
CA GLU A 181 -20.96 9.54 -21.89
C GLU A 181 -19.83 10.30 -21.18
N TYR A 182 -20.13 11.40 -20.49
CA TYR A 182 -19.13 12.17 -19.72
C TYR A 182 -18.55 11.38 -18.55
N ALA A 183 -19.39 10.69 -17.77
CA ALA A 183 -18.98 9.83 -16.68
C ALA A 183 -18.07 8.67 -17.16
N SER A 184 -18.26 8.22 -18.39
CA SER A 184 -17.49 7.15 -19.01
C SER A 184 -16.16 7.59 -19.62
N MET A 185 -15.98 8.90 -19.84
CA MET A 185 -14.86 9.42 -20.63
C MET A 185 -13.49 9.05 -20.05
N PRO A 186 -13.22 9.15 -18.73
CA PRO A 186 -11.94 8.72 -18.16
C PRO A 186 -11.63 7.25 -18.47
N MET A 187 -12.58 6.33 -18.23
CA MET A 187 -12.42 4.91 -18.59
C MET A 187 -12.16 4.73 -20.09
N ALA A 188 -12.87 5.47 -20.95
CA ALA A 188 -12.76 5.36 -22.40
C ALA A 188 -11.37 5.73 -22.90
N TYR A 189 -10.76 6.80 -22.36
CA TYR A 189 -9.39 7.18 -22.70
C TYR A 189 -8.36 6.12 -22.29
N TYR A 190 -8.49 5.55 -21.09
CA TYR A 190 -7.59 4.50 -20.63
C TYR A 190 -7.74 3.20 -21.44
N LEU A 191 -8.98 2.78 -21.71
CA LEU A 191 -9.28 1.60 -22.51
C LEU A 191 -8.74 1.72 -23.94
N MET A 192 -8.79 2.92 -24.53
CA MET A 192 -8.17 3.18 -25.83
C MET A 192 -6.66 3.01 -25.82
N TRP A 193 -5.99 3.51 -24.80
CA TRP A 193 -4.53 3.33 -24.67
C TRP A 193 -4.18 1.84 -24.62
N LEU A 194 -4.93 1.04 -23.84
CA LEU A 194 -4.78 -0.42 -23.78
C LEU A 194 -4.99 -1.07 -25.15
N LEU A 195 -6.08 -0.73 -25.83
CA LEU A 195 -6.44 -1.29 -27.13
C LEU A 195 -5.36 -1.07 -28.19
N ASP A 196 -4.79 0.14 -28.25
CA ASP A 196 -3.80 0.47 -29.27
C ASP A 196 -2.45 -0.22 -29.06
N ARG A 197 -2.14 -0.60 -27.83
CA ARG A 197 -0.93 -1.37 -27.48
C ARG A 197 -1.16 -2.87 -27.44
N ASN A 198 -2.36 -3.33 -27.81
CA ASN A 198 -2.79 -4.72 -27.68
C ASN A 198 -2.64 -5.26 -26.23
N LEU A 199 -2.87 -4.39 -25.25
CA LEU A 199 -2.83 -4.70 -23.82
C LEU A 199 -4.23 -5.03 -23.25
N VAL A 200 -5.20 -5.25 -24.14
CA VAL A 200 -6.51 -5.81 -23.80
C VAL A 200 -6.46 -7.34 -23.81
N SER A 201 -7.36 -7.96 -23.05
CA SER A 201 -7.46 -9.43 -22.94
C SER A 201 -8.07 -10.07 -24.20
N LYS A 202 -8.13 -11.41 -24.23
CA LYS A 202 -8.87 -12.14 -25.28
C LYS A 202 -10.39 -12.00 -25.09
N GLU A 203 -10.81 -11.93 -23.84
CA GLU A 203 -12.20 -11.77 -23.42
C GLU A 203 -12.76 -10.43 -23.92
N PHE A 204 -11.96 -9.35 -23.92
CA PHE A 204 -12.34 -8.06 -24.52
C PHE A 204 -12.86 -8.21 -25.96
N PHE A 205 -12.11 -8.92 -26.81
CA PHE A 205 -12.49 -9.16 -28.21
C PHE A 205 -13.72 -10.06 -28.38
N SER A 206 -14.13 -10.78 -27.33
CA SER A 206 -15.37 -11.56 -27.34
C SER A 206 -16.58 -10.75 -26.89
N LEU A 207 -16.36 -9.66 -26.14
CA LEU A 207 -17.40 -8.78 -25.62
C LEU A 207 -17.78 -7.68 -26.62
N ILE A 208 -16.81 -7.18 -27.41
CA ILE A 208 -17.02 -6.03 -28.27
C ILE A 208 -16.98 -6.44 -29.75
N PRO A 209 -17.99 -6.07 -30.57
CA PRO A 209 -18.00 -6.37 -31.99
C PRO A 209 -16.78 -5.79 -32.72
N ALA A 210 -16.17 -6.57 -33.61
CA ALA A 210 -14.97 -6.16 -34.36
C ALA A 210 -15.20 -4.87 -35.19
N GLU A 211 -16.41 -4.68 -35.71
CA GLU A 211 -16.78 -3.46 -36.45
C GLU A 211 -16.77 -2.20 -35.58
N VAL A 212 -17.13 -2.32 -34.30
CA VAL A 212 -17.05 -1.23 -33.32
C VAL A 212 -15.59 -0.91 -33.01
N ILE A 213 -14.77 -1.94 -32.76
CA ILE A 213 -13.33 -1.78 -32.51
C ILE A 213 -12.64 -1.05 -33.67
N GLU A 214 -12.91 -1.46 -34.91
CA GLU A 214 -12.32 -0.82 -36.10
C GLU A 214 -12.83 0.62 -36.30
N ALA A 215 -14.11 0.88 -36.04
CA ALA A 215 -14.69 2.22 -36.15
C ALA A 215 -14.06 3.18 -35.12
N VAL A 216 -13.86 2.73 -33.88
CA VAL A 216 -13.21 3.51 -32.82
C VAL A 216 -11.72 3.69 -33.11
N ARG A 217 -10.99 2.64 -33.51
CA ARG A 217 -9.56 2.74 -33.87
C ARG A 217 -9.29 3.69 -35.04
N SER A 218 -10.19 3.71 -36.03
CA SER A 218 -10.10 4.63 -37.17
C SER A 218 -10.50 6.08 -36.82
N GLY A 219 -10.94 6.34 -35.59
CA GLY A 219 -11.42 7.65 -35.14
C GLY A 219 -12.75 8.06 -35.76
N LYS A 220 -13.50 7.09 -36.32
CA LYS A 220 -14.83 7.33 -36.90
C LYS A 220 -15.90 7.50 -35.82
N GLU A 221 -15.76 6.79 -34.70
CA GLU A 221 -16.69 6.80 -33.57
C GLU A 221 -15.96 7.15 -32.26
N SER A 222 -16.73 7.61 -31.27
CA SER A 222 -16.23 7.88 -29.91
C SER A 222 -15.77 6.59 -29.22
N PRO A 223 -14.69 6.61 -28.42
CA PRO A 223 -14.28 5.44 -27.65
C PRO A 223 -15.27 5.03 -26.56
N VAL A 224 -16.22 5.90 -26.19
CA VAL A 224 -17.32 5.55 -25.28
C VAL A 224 -18.15 4.38 -25.82
N LEU A 225 -18.24 4.23 -27.15
CA LEU A 225 -18.95 3.12 -27.79
C LEU A 225 -18.39 1.74 -27.42
N LEU A 226 -17.09 1.66 -27.05
CA LEU A 226 -16.50 0.42 -26.51
C LEU A 226 -17.13 0.04 -25.17
N LEU A 227 -17.41 1.02 -24.32
CA LEU A 227 -18.00 0.84 -23.00
C LEU A 227 -19.52 0.64 -23.07
N GLU A 228 -20.21 1.25 -24.04
CA GLU A 228 -21.63 0.98 -24.29
C GLU A 228 -21.92 -0.51 -24.55
N CYS A 229 -21.01 -1.19 -25.26
CA CYS A 229 -21.10 -2.64 -25.51
C CYS A 229 -21.06 -3.47 -24.22
N THR A 230 -20.60 -2.88 -23.12
CA THR A 230 -20.38 -3.52 -21.82
C THR A 230 -21.15 -2.82 -20.71
N ASP A 231 -22.27 -2.17 -21.04
CA ASP A 231 -23.13 -1.46 -20.07
C ASP A 231 -22.35 -0.41 -19.27
N TYR A 232 -21.51 0.35 -19.97
CA TYR A 232 -20.63 1.39 -19.43
C TYR A 232 -19.70 0.92 -18.31
N CYS A 233 -19.30 -0.36 -18.37
CA CYS A 233 -18.38 -0.96 -17.41
C CYS A 233 -17.01 -1.21 -18.03
N PHE A 234 -15.95 -0.85 -17.30
CA PHE A 234 -14.58 -1.28 -17.56
C PHE A 234 -14.19 -2.32 -16.51
N SER A 235 -13.96 -3.57 -16.91
CA SER A 235 -13.67 -4.66 -15.97
C SER A 235 -12.28 -5.25 -16.15
N LYS A 236 -11.80 -5.89 -15.09
CA LYS A 236 -10.55 -6.65 -15.07
C LYS A 236 -10.45 -7.63 -16.22
N ASP A 237 -11.55 -8.29 -16.57
CA ASP A 237 -11.58 -9.27 -17.65
C ASP A 237 -11.24 -8.66 -19.01
N MET A 238 -11.25 -7.34 -19.17
CA MET A 238 -10.86 -6.65 -20.40
C MET A 238 -9.35 -6.38 -20.50
N ILE A 239 -8.60 -6.63 -19.42
CA ILE A 239 -7.20 -6.22 -19.27
C ILE A 239 -6.28 -7.43 -19.43
N SER A 240 -5.17 -7.29 -20.16
CA SER A 240 -4.18 -8.35 -20.26
C SER A 240 -3.41 -8.55 -18.93
N GLU A 241 -2.91 -9.75 -18.69
CA GLU A 241 -2.10 -10.04 -17.49
C GLU A 241 -0.82 -9.17 -17.42
N GLU A 242 -0.27 -8.79 -18.57
CA GLU A 242 0.96 -7.99 -18.70
C GLU A 242 0.83 -6.61 -18.04
N VAL A 243 -0.32 -5.94 -18.23
CA VAL A 243 -0.55 -4.57 -17.75
C VAL A 243 -1.43 -4.55 -16.49
N TYR A 244 -1.94 -5.69 -16.04
CA TYR A 244 -2.89 -5.75 -14.92
C TYR A 244 -2.30 -5.15 -13.62
N ASN A 245 -1.05 -5.45 -13.29
CA ASN A 245 -0.43 -4.88 -12.09
C ASN A 245 -0.17 -3.38 -12.21
N PHE A 246 0.14 -2.89 -13.42
CA PHE A 246 0.24 -1.45 -13.68
C PHE A 246 -1.12 -0.78 -13.53
N THR A 247 -2.17 -1.32 -14.14
CA THR A 247 -3.55 -0.85 -13.96
C THR A 247 -3.92 -0.83 -12.48
N ASN A 248 -3.64 -1.92 -11.76
CA ASN A 248 -3.94 -1.98 -10.35
C ASN A 248 -3.20 -0.90 -9.57
N THR A 249 -1.95 -0.59 -9.90
CA THR A 249 -1.13 0.38 -9.13
C THR A 249 -1.41 1.83 -9.50
N TYR A 250 -1.51 2.14 -10.79
CA TYR A 250 -1.53 3.50 -11.33
C TYR A 250 -2.95 4.00 -11.63
N TYR A 251 -3.79 3.12 -12.18
CA TYR A 251 -5.18 3.45 -12.51
C TYR A 251 -6.08 3.33 -11.28
N TRP A 252 -5.97 2.23 -10.53
CA TRP A 252 -6.88 1.93 -9.40
C TRP A 252 -6.31 2.32 -8.01
N SER A 253 -5.11 1.84 -7.66
CA SER A 253 -4.52 1.93 -6.32
C SER A 253 -3.75 3.22 -6.08
N SER A 254 -4.41 4.35 -6.26
CA SER A 254 -3.78 5.66 -6.13
C SER A 254 -3.62 6.16 -4.68
N MET A 255 -4.23 5.49 -3.69
CA MET A 255 -3.98 5.74 -2.26
C MET A 255 -2.72 5.01 -1.78
N ARG A 256 -1.64 5.76 -1.54
CA ARG A 256 -0.43 5.25 -0.87
C ARG A 256 -0.55 5.43 0.64
N ARG A 257 0.15 4.57 1.39
CA ARG A 257 0.38 4.78 2.82
C ARG A 257 1.46 5.84 2.98
N ASN A 258 1.11 7.01 3.50
CA ASN A 258 2.08 8.00 3.97
C ASN A 258 2.28 7.85 5.50
N GLY A 259 3.29 8.49 6.07
CA GLY A 259 3.60 8.43 7.51
C GLY A 259 2.44 8.86 8.44
N PHE A 260 1.35 9.40 7.88
CA PHE A 260 0.17 9.91 8.59
C PHE A 260 -1.12 9.13 8.29
N GLY A 261 -1.09 8.08 7.45
CA GLY A 261 -2.27 7.32 7.05
C GLY A 261 -2.26 6.90 5.59
N PHE A 262 -3.44 6.77 4.99
CA PHE A 262 -3.60 6.57 3.55
C PHE A 262 -3.94 7.90 2.92
N GLY A 263 -3.18 8.35 1.94
CA GLY A 263 -3.47 9.60 1.26
C GLY A 263 -2.66 9.81 -0.01
N TYR A 264 -3.09 10.80 -0.76
CA TYR A 264 -2.44 11.37 -1.91
C TYR A 264 -1.38 12.40 -1.48
N ASP A 265 -0.43 12.68 -2.37
CA ASP A 265 0.55 13.76 -2.26
C ASP A 265 0.79 14.38 -3.66
N SER A 266 1.66 15.38 -3.80
CA SER A 266 1.97 16.02 -5.10
C SER A 266 2.79 15.13 -6.04
N GLN A 267 3.31 14.02 -5.53
CA GLN A 267 4.21 13.10 -6.22
C GLN A 267 3.52 11.80 -6.65
N CYS A 268 2.30 11.54 -6.16
CA CYS A 268 1.53 10.35 -6.47
C CYS A 268 1.23 10.31 -7.97
N ALA A 269 1.84 9.37 -8.68
CA ALA A 269 1.50 9.10 -10.07
C ALA A 269 0.17 8.32 -10.09
N SER A 270 -0.89 8.95 -10.58
CA SER A 270 -2.20 8.34 -10.69
C SER A 270 -2.90 8.79 -11.98
N TYR A 271 -3.59 7.85 -12.60
CA TYR A 271 -4.34 8.09 -13.83
C TYR A 271 -5.32 9.26 -13.72
N GLN A 272 -6.05 9.37 -12.61
CA GLN A 272 -7.04 10.44 -12.45
C GLN A 272 -6.42 11.85 -12.48
N PHE A 273 -5.21 12.01 -11.93
CA PHE A 273 -4.53 13.30 -11.93
C PHE A 273 -3.96 13.60 -13.31
N ASP A 274 -3.28 12.64 -13.94
CA ASP A 274 -2.73 12.81 -15.29
C ASP A 274 -3.88 13.06 -16.31
N TYR A 275 -5.03 12.40 -16.16
CA TYR A 275 -6.23 12.65 -16.97
C TYR A 275 -6.80 14.05 -16.76
N PHE A 276 -6.95 14.48 -15.50
CA PHE A 276 -7.46 15.82 -15.16
C PHE A 276 -6.55 16.94 -15.68
N GLU A 277 -5.24 16.77 -15.59
CA GLU A 277 -4.26 17.75 -16.08
C GLU A 277 -4.28 17.82 -17.61
N VAL A 278 -4.31 16.68 -18.31
CA VAL A 278 -4.18 16.65 -19.78
C VAL A 278 -5.49 16.88 -20.50
N VAL A 279 -6.54 16.16 -20.12
CA VAL A 279 -7.85 16.19 -20.80
C VAL A 279 -8.71 17.31 -20.21
N GLY A 280 -8.69 17.44 -18.88
CA GLY A 280 -9.50 18.40 -18.14
C GLY A 280 -8.95 19.84 -18.10
N ASP A 281 -7.72 20.06 -18.57
CA ASP A 281 -7.00 21.35 -18.46
C ASP A 281 -7.02 21.90 -17.02
N CYS A 282 -6.94 21.00 -16.03
CA CYS A 282 -7.05 21.29 -14.60
C CYS A 282 -8.37 21.99 -14.19
N ARG A 283 -9.44 21.89 -14.98
CA ARG A 283 -10.72 22.58 -14.74
C ARG A 283 -11.92 21.65 -14.67
N TYR A 284 -12.02 20.73 -15.61
CA TYR A 284 -13.15 19.81 -15.75
C TYR A 284 -12.67 18.38 -15.66
N TYR A 285 -13.27 17.58 -14.79
CA TYR A 285 -12.96 16.15 -14.78
C TYR A 285 -13.83 15.41 -15.79
N TYR A 286 -15.15 15.62 -15.77
CA TYR A 286 -16.08 14.81 -16.57
C TYR A 286 -16.54 15.47 -17.87
N VAL A 287 -16.82 16.77 -17.86
CA VAL A 287 -17.50 17.48 -18.97
C VAL A 287 -16.53 17.80 -20.10
N ASN A 288 -15.94 16.76 -20.67
CA ASN A 288 -14.94 16.79 -21.72
C ASN A 288 -15.43 15.95 -22.90
N SER A 289 -15.58 16.56 -24.07
CA SER A 289 -15.83 15.79 -25.30
C SER A 289 -14.56 15.09 -25.75
N TYR A 290 -14.72 13.91 -26.38
CA TYR A 290 -13.58 13.18 -26.93
C TYR A 290 -12.78 14.03 -27.93
N SER A 291 -11.46 14.00 -27.77
CA SER A 291 -10.50 14.69 -28.62
C SER A 291 -9.30 13.80 -28.89
N GLN A 292 -9.05 13.54 -30.18
CA GLN A 292 -7.87 12.79 -30.63
C GLN A 292 -6.56 13.49 -30.25
N VAL A 293 -6.54 14.84 -30.21
CA VAL A 293 -5.34 15.60 -29.83
C VAL A 293 -5.02 15.41 -28.34
N LEU A 294 -6.04 15.51 -27.48
CA LEU A 294 -5.87 15.29 -26.03
C LEU A 294 -5.52 13.82 -25.74
N ARG A 295 -6.09 12.91 -26.52
CA ARG A 295 -5.75 11.49 -26.45
C ARG A 295 -4.27 11.25 -26.69
N THR A 296 -3.71 11.76 -27.78
CA THR A 296 -2.28 11.59 -28.07
C THR A 296 -1.40 12.13 -26.94
N LYS A 297 -1.75 13.30 -26.37
CA LYS A 297 -1.02 13.85 -25.21
C LYS A 297 -1.11 12.95 -23.98
N LEU A 298 -2.30 12.41 -23.68
CA LEU A 298 -2.47 11.53 -22.52
C LEU A 298 -1.77 10.19 -22.73
N GLU A 299 -1.78 9.66 -23.96
CA GLU A 299 -1.05 8.44 -24.29
C GLU A 299 0.46 8.59 -24.13
N GLU A 300 1.04 9.75 -24.43
CA GLU A 300 2.47 10.04 -24.15
C GLU A 300 2.76 9.97 -22.64
N VAL A 301 1.85 10.49 -21.81
CA VAL A 301 1.97 10.38 -20.35
C VAL A 301 1.85 8.93 -19.90
N LEU A 302 0.83 8.20 -20.38
CA LEU A 302 0.61 6.79 -20.04
C LEU A 302 1.80 5.91 -20.45
N ASP A 303 2.39 6.13 -21.63
CA ASP A 303 3.57 5.42 -22.10
C ASP A 303 4.78 5.65 -21.21
N ARG A 304 4.98 6.90 -20.78
CA ARG A 304 6.02 7.25 -19.82
C ARG A 304 5.77 6.55 -18.48
N ARG A 305 4.55 6.64 -17.93
CA ARG A 305 4.18 6.00 -16.64
C ARG A 305 4.33 4.49 -16.67
N PHE A 306 3.92 3.85 -17.77
CA PHE A 306 4.06 2.40 -17.91
C PHE A 306 5.53 1.98 -18.05
N ARG A 307 6.35 2.77 -18.76
CA ARG A 307 7.80 2.55 -18.83
C ARG A 307 8.48 2.72 -17.47
N GLU A 308 8.18 3.79 -16.75
CA GLU A 308 8.66 4.04 -15.39
C GLU A 308 8.28 2.88 -14.45
N TYR A 309 7.03 2.42 -14.51
CA TYR A 309 6.57 1.26 -13.75
C TYR A 309 7.36 0.00 -14.09
N ASN A 310 7.52 -0.32 -15.38
CA ASN A 310 8.29 -1.49 -15.80
C ASN A 310 9.76 -1.38 -15.37
N ASN A 311 10.36 -0.19 -15.44
CA ASN A 311 11.71 0.08 -14.96
C ASN A 311 11.85 0.02 -13.43
N TYR A 312 10.75 -0.03 -12.68
CA TYR A 312 10.77 -0.17 -11.23
C TYR A 312 10.57 -1.61 -10.77
N VAL A 313 9.86 -2.43 -11.55
CA VAL A 313 9.58 -3.82 -11.15
C VAL A 313 10.87 -4.64 -11.14
N PRO A 314 11.23 -5.28 -10.00
CA PRO A 314 12.39 -6.15 -9.93
C PRO A 314 12.28 -7.29 -10.95
N ASN A 315 13.35 -7.48 -11.71
CA ASN A 315 13.52 -8.58 -12.63
C ASN A 315 13.97 -9.83 -11.86
N LYS A 316 13.01 -10.67 -11.53
CA LYS A 316 13.24 -11.93 -10.79
C LYS A 316 14.13 -12.92 -11.54
N GLU A 317 14.36 -12.73 -12.84
CA GLU A 317 15.24 -13.61 -13.63
C GLU A 317 16.73 -13.18 -13.55
N LEU A 318 17.02 -11.96 -13.11
CA LEU A 318 18.36 -11.35 -13.11
C LEU A 318 18.88 -10.97 -11.72
N GLU A 319 18.33 -11.52 -10.64
CA GLU A 319 18.87 -11.32 -9.27
C GLU A 319 20.36 -11.70 -9.22
N HIS A 320 21.23 -10.77 -8.79
CA HIS A 320 22.70 -10.94 -8.87
C HIS A 320 23.33 -11.47 -7.58
N GLY A 321 22.62 -11.41 -6.45
CA GLY A 321 23.11 -11.88 -5.14
C GLY A 321 23.83 -10.80 -4.34
N VAL A 322 24.73 -11.21 -3.45
CA VAL A 322 25.40 -10.33 -2.47
C VAL A 322 26.68 -9.72 -3.05
N GLU A 323 26.88 -8.42 -2.83
CA GLU A 323 28.07 -7.68 -3.22
C GLU A 323 28.63 -6.81 -2.10
N THR A 324 29.95 -6.64 -2.05
CA THR A 324 30.63 -5.90 -0.98
C THR A 324 31.44 -4.73 -1.54
N SER A 325 31.27 -3.55 -0.95
CA SER A 325 32.15 -2.39 -1.20
C SER A 325 33.19 -2.28 -0.11
N LEU A 326 34.47 -2.47 -0.45
CA LEU A 326 35.57 -2.28 0.51
C LEU A 326 35.73 -0.82 0.95
N ARG A 327 35.28 0.12 0.12
CA ARG A 327 35.44 1.55 0.38
C ARG A 327 34.40 2.07 1.37
N TYR A 328 33.16 1.59 1.28
CA TYR A 328 32.11 1.92 2.24
C TYR A 328 32.05 0.95 3.43
N GLY A 329 32.60 -0.27 3.28
CA GLY A 329 32.45 -1.34 4.28
C GLY A 329 31.09 -2.02 4.26
N TRP A 330 30.25 -1.75 3.25
CA TRP A 330 28.88 -2.27 3.13
C TRP A 330 28.81 -3.57 2.33
N GLU A 331 27.88 -4.44 2.72
CA GLU A 331 27.50 -5.66 2.02
C GLU A 331 26.01 -5.57 1.65
N VAL A 332 25.70 -5.65 0.36
CA VAL A 332 24.35 -5.40 -0.17
C VAL A 332 23.86 -6.57 -1.02
N ASP A 333 22.59 -6.93 -0.88
CA ASP A 333 21.86 -7.76 -1.83
C ASP A 333 21.49 -6.92 -3.06
N VAL A 334 21.83 -7.40 -4.25
CA VAL A 334 21.67 -6.67 -5.51
C VAL A 334 20.50 -7.19 -6.33
N ASP A 335 19.51 -6.32 -6.52
CA ASP A 335 18.37 -6.50 -7.40
C ASP A 335 18.54 -5.70 -8.69
N ILE A 336 18.04 -6.26 -9.80
CA ILE A 336 18.05 -5.62 -11.12
C ILE A 336 16.61 -5.40 -11.55
N THR A 337 16.27 -4.22 -12.04
CA THR A 337 14.92 -3.92 -12.54
C THR A 337 14.70 -4.47 -13.95
N ASN A 338 13.45 -4.63 -14.40
CA ASN A 338 13.18 -5.15 -15.76
C ASN A 338 13.72 -4.25 -16.89
N GLY A 339 13.93 -2.96 -16.61
CA GLY A 339 14.49 -2.02 -17.58
C GLY A 339 16.01 -2.10 -17.72
N ALA A 340 16.70 -2.59 -16.70
CA ALA A 340 18.16 -2.62 -16.66
C ALA A 340 18.72 -3.90 -17.30
N ASP A 341 19.91 -3.78 -17.90
CA ASP A 341 20.63 -4.91 -18.48
C ASP A 341 21.92 -5.27 -17.72
N GLN A 342 22.64 -6.27 -18.21
CA GLN A 342 23.91 -6.71 -17.62
C GLN A 342 24.99 -5.62 -17.64
N LEU A 343 24.96 -4.71 -18.63
CA LEU A 343 25.92 -3.63 -18.74
C LEU A 343 25.63 -2.53 -17.71
N ASP A 344 24.35 -2.24 -17.46
CA ASP A 344 23.92 -1.37 -16.37
C ASP A 344 24.37 -1.90 -15.01
N LEU A 345 24.22 -3.21 -14.78
CA LEU A 345 24.71 -3.89 -13.58
C LEU A 345 26.23 -3.73 -13.41
N GLU A 346 27.01 -4.06 -14.43
CA GLU A 346 28.47 -3.96 -14.38
C GLU A 346 28.95 -2.54 -14.05
N ARG A 347 28.30 -1.51 -14.62
CA ARG A 347 28.60 -0.10 -14.34
C ARG A 347 28.26 0.27 -12.91
N CYS A 348 27.06 -0.08 -12.43
CA CYS A 348 26.62 0.28 -11.09
C CYS A 348 27.45 -0.44 -10.01
N LEU A 349 27.82 -1.70 -10.23
CA LEU A 349 28.70 -2.44 -9.32
C LEU A 349 30.12 -1.87 -9.30
N ALA A 350 30.66 -1.48 -10.46
CA ALA A 350 31.97 -0.83 -10.51
C ALA A 350 31.96 0.49 -9.71
N ASP A 351 30.90 1.30 -9.89
CA ASP A 351 30.72 2.56 -9.17
C ASP A 351 30.53 2.37 -7.66
N PHE A 352 29.77 1.36 -7.25
CA PHE A 352 29.53 1.04 -5.84
C PHE A 352 30.77 0.49 -5.13
N LYS A 353 31.52 -0.42 -5.79
CA LYS A 353 32.70 -1.07 -5.21
C LYS A 353 33.88 -0.12 -5.09
N GLU A 354 34.10 0.70 -6.11
CA GLU A 354 35.24 1.62 -6.21
C GLU A 354 34.79 3.04 -6.62
N PRO A 355 34.00 3.74 -5.78
CA PRO A 355 33.54 5.09 -6.09
C PRO A 355 34.74 6.05 -6.15
N SER A 356 34.58 7.14 -6.94
CA SER A 356 35.54 8.24 -6.94
C SER A 356 35.66 8.86 -5.54
N ALA A 357 36.79 9.53 -5.25
CA ALA A 357 36.96 10.18 -3.95
C ALA A 357 35.92 11.28 -3.68
N ASP A 358 35.56 12.04 -4.72
CA ASP A 358 34.51 13.05 -4.66
C ASP A 358 33.14 12.44 -4.35
N LYS A 359 32.78 11.34 -5.03
CA LYS A 359 31.53 10.63 -4.81
C LYS A 359 31.44 10.03 -3.42
N TYR A 360 32.53 9.43 -2.93
CA TYR A 360 32.61 8.91 -1.56
C TYR A 360 32.30 10.01 -0.54
N GLU A 361 32.92 11.19 -0.68
CA GLU A 361 32.67 12.31 0.23
C GLU A 361 31.23 12.84 0.12
N LYS A 362 30.64 12.87 -1.08
CA LYS A 362 29.22 13.23 -1.26
C LYS A 362 28.27 12.27 -0.55
N VAL A 363 28.51 10.96 -0.68
CA VAL A 363 27.75 9.93 0.05
C VAL A 363 27.90 10.12 1.54
N ARG A 364 29.14 10.22 2.02
CA ARG A 364 29.45 10.43 3.44
C ARG A 364 28.77 11.67 4.00
N HIS A 365 28.90 12.80 3.32
CA HIS A 365 28.27 14.05 3.74
C HIS A 365 26.73 13.96 3.76
N SER A 366 26.13 13.31 2.77
CA SER A 366 24.66 13.16 2.69
C SER A 366 24.12 12.28 3.82
N VAL A 367 24.81 11.20 4.16
CA VAL A 367 24.46 10.31 5.29
C VAL A 367 24.56 11.07 6.62
N LEU A 368 25.65 11.81 6.85
CA LEU A 368 25.84 12.58 8.07
C LEU A 368 24.79 13.69 8.23
N ARG A 369 24.45 14.38 7.14
CA ARG A 369 23.39 15.39 7.14
C ARG A 369 22.02 14.78 7.47
N HIS A 370 21.72 13.60 6.93
CA HIS A 370 20.50 12.87 7.29
C HIS A 370 20.49 12.48 8.77
N ALA A 371 21.63 12.02 9.31
CA ALA A 371 21.75 11.69 10.73
C ALA A 371 21.50 12.91 11.63
N GLU A 372 22.13 14.05 11.33
CA GLU A 372 21.91 15.30 12.06
C GLU A 372 20.44 15.74 12.01
N TYR A 373 19.78 15.59 10.87
CA TYR A 373 18.37 15.90 10.72
C TYR A 373 17.47 15.01 11.58
N CYS A 374 17.68 13.69 11.57
CA CYS A 374 16.84 12.73 12.29
C CYS A 374 17.05 12.75 13.80
N TYR A 375 18.29 13.00 14.25
CA TYR A 375 18.69 12.75 15.64
C TYR A 375 19.30 13.97 16.35
N GLY A 376 19.55 15.07 15.63
CA GLY A 376 20.16 16.28 16.16
C GLY A 376 21.68 16.22 16.25
N SER A 377 22.29 17.12 17.03
CA SER A 377 23.74 17.18 17.20
C SER A 377 24.25 16.01 18.06
N PHE A 378 25.27 15.31 17.58
CA PHE A 378 25.93 14.20 18.27
C PHE A 378 27.22 14.63 18.96
N ASP A 379 27.59 13.92 20.03
CA ASP A 379 28.91 14.03 20.67
C ASP A 379 29.96 13.12 19.98
N ASP A 380 29.52 12.18 19.14
CA ASP A 380 30.36 11.22 18.40
C ASP A 380 31.09 11.87 17.23
N THR A 381 32.18 11.25 16.78
CA THR A 381 32.89 11.74 15.58
C THR A 381 32.12 11.41 14.30
N ASP A 382 32.26 12.25 13.27
CA ASP A 382 31.67 11.99 11.93
C ASP A 382 32.07 10.62 11.33
N GLU A 383 33.17 10.02 11.78
CA GLU A 383 33.63 8.70 11.32
C GLU A 383 32.84 7.59 12.03
N GLU A 384 32.69 7.67 13.34
CA GLU A 384 31.86 6.75 14.13
C GLU A 384 30.39 6.82 13.70
N LEU A 385 29.87 8.01 13.43
CA LEU A 385 28.47 8.17 12.99
C LEU A 385 28.22 7.56 11.60
N PHE A 386 29.16 7.71 10.67
CA PHE A 386 29.04 7.12 9.34
C PHE A 386 29.11 5.59 9.38
N ASP A 387 29.98 5.02 10.21
CA ASP A 387 30.17 3.57 10.35
C ASP A 387 28.93 2.85 10.93
N LEU A 388 28.03 3.59 11.58
CA LEU A 388 26.77 3.05 12.13
C LEU A 388 25.67 2.88 11.06
N TYR A 389 25.84 3.49 9.89
CA TYR A 389 24.93 3.29 8.76
C TYR A 389 25.37 2.08 7.94
N VAL A 390 24.44 1.17 7.71
CA VAL A 390 24.69 -0.03 6.91
C VAL A 390 23.67 -0.12 5.80
N MET A 391 24.15 -0.23 4.56
CA MET A 391 23.32 -0.56 3.41
C MET A 391 23.16 -2.07 3.31
N TYR A 392 21.94 -2.53 3.04
CA TYR A 392 21.61 -3.95 2.91
C TYR A 392 21.13 -4.32 1.51
N TYR A 393 20.60 -3.36 0.75
CA TYR A 393 20.05 -3.60 -0.59
C TYR A 393 20.55 -2.57 -1.59
N MET A 394 20.76 -3.02 -2.82
CA MET A 394 21.04 -2.18 -3.97
C MET A 394 20.04 -2.54 -5.08
N THR A 395 19.38 -1.55 -5.65
CA THR A 395 18.52 -1.77 -6.83
C THR A 395 19.11 -1.04 -8.03
N VAL A 396 19.38 -1.79 -9.10
CA VAL A 396 19.98 -1.28 -10.34
C VAL A 396 18.88 -0.90 -11.34
N TYR A 397 19.01 0.30 -11.88
CA TYR A 397 18.10 0.88 -12.86
C TYR A 397 18.79 1.05 -14.21
N HIS A 398 17.97 1.14 -15.26
CA HIS A 398 18.48 1.43 -16.59
C HIS A 398 19.15 2.81 -16.64
N SER A 399 20.27 2.89 -17.35
CA SER A 399 20.95 4.14 -17.58
C SER A 399 20.54 4.80 -18.91
N GLU A 400 19.94 5.99 -18.85
CA GLU A 400 19.59 6.74 -20.06
C GLU A 400 20.81 7.23 -20.85
N ASN A 401 21.93 7.54 -20.16
CA ASN A 401 23.11 8.17 -20.74
C ASN A 401 24.41 7.38 -20.54
N GLY A 402 24.32 6.13 -20.06
CA GLY A 402 25.48 5.29 -19.74
C GLY A 402 26.14 5.57 -18.39
N GLU A 403 25.55 6.45 -17.57
CA GLU A 403 25.94 6.73 -16.19
C GLU A 403 25.36 5.72 -15.18
N PRO A 404 26.04 5.42 -14.06
CA PRO A 404 25.48 4.54 -13.04
C PRO A 404 24.18 5.10 -12.46
N ALA A 405 23.17 4.25 -12.34
CA ALA A 405 21.86 4.59 -11.82
C ALA A 405 21.36 3.50 -10.88
N TYR A 406 21.43 3.76 -9.58
CA TYR A 406 21.05 2.78 -8.58
C TYR A 406 20.54 3.45 -7.31
N THR A 407 19.78 2.70 -6.53
CA THR A 407 19.43 3.07 -5.16
C THR A 407 20.16 2.15 -4.20
N LEU A 408 20.41 2.66 -3.01
CA LEU A 408 20.87 1.88 -1.87
C LEU A 408 19.85 2.04 -0.74
N ARG A 409 19.49 0.94 -0.10
CA ARG A 409 18.61 0.94 1.06
C ARG A 409 19.29 0.25 2.22
N GLY A 410 19.18 0.88 3.38
CA GLY A 410 19.87 0.48 4.58
C GLY A 410 19.12 0.85 5.84
N GLY A 411 19.80 0.71 6.95
CA GLY A 411 19.33 1.14 8.26
C GLY A 411 20.48 1.61 9.14
N TYR A 412 20.09 2.04 10.34
CA TYR A 412 20.99 2.42 11.41
C TYR A 412 20.99 1.32 12.49
N ASP A 413 22.16 0.98 13.04
CA ASP A 413 22.31 -0.16 13.97
C ASP A 413 21.85 0.15 15.43
N TYR A 414 21.25 1.32 15.70
CA TYR A 414 20.77 1.72 17.03
C TYR A 414 19.26 2.04 17.07
N GLY A 415 18.51 1.32 17.90
CA GLY A 415 17.08 1.57 18.11
C GLY A 415 16.22 1.11 16.93
N ASP A 416 14.89 1.19 17.06
CA ASP A 416 13.94 0.63 16.07
C ASP A 416 14.33 1.03 14.64
N SER A 417 14.47 0.03 13.76
CA SER A 417 15.02 0.12 12.40
C SER A 417 14.34 1.20 11.56
N GLU A 418 14.92 2.40 11.53
CA GLU A 418 14.56 3.40 10.54
C GLU A 418 15.27 3.05 9.23
N ASP A 419 14.46 2.61 8.27
CA ASP A 419 14.94 2.38 6.91
C ASP A 419 15.30 3.72 6.29
N PHE A 420 16.51 3.81 5.77
CA PHE A 420 16.93 4.95 4.95
C PHE A 420 17.23 4.48 3.54
N SER A 421 17.01 5.37 2.57
CA SER A 421 17.35 5.11 1.18
C SER A 421 18.20 6.23 0.61
N MET A 422 18.98 5.91 -0.41
CA MET A 422 19.83 6.82 -1.14
C MET A 422 19.71 6.53 -2.63
N THR A 423 19.64 7.58 -3.43
CA THR A 423 19.59 7.50 -4.89
C THR A 423 20.90 8.02 -5.47
N VAL A 424 21.49 7.25 -6.38
CA VAL A 424 22.70 7.60 -7.13
C VAL A 424 22.35 7.68 -8.62
N GLN A 425 22.70 8.81 -9.24
CA GLN A 425 22.55 9.08 -10.66
C GLN A 425 23.81 9.78 -11.17
N GLY A 426 24.68 9.03 -11.85
CA GLY A 426 26.00 9.54 -12.24
C GLY A 426 26.80 9.95 -11.01
N ASP A 427 27.24 11.21 -10.96
CA ASP A 427 27.93 11.81 -9.80
C ASP A 427 26.99 12.50 -8.80
N THR A 428 25.68 12.42 -9.04
CA THR A 428 24.65 12.97 -8.16
C THR A 428 24.28 11.93 -7.11
N VAL A 429 24.31 12.36 -5.85
CA VAL A 429 23.85 11.57 -4.70
C VAL A 429 22.73 12.35 -4.04
N TYR A 430 21.63 11.66 -3.75
CA TYR A 430 20.49 12.22 -3.03
C TYR A 430 20.07 11.28 -1.90
N VAL A 431 19.96 11.81 -0.69
CA VAL A 431 19.42 11.12 0.48
C VAL A 431 18.21 11.92 0.95
N PRO A 432 17.00 11.33 0.97
CA PRO A 432 15.83 12.04 1.46
C PRO A 432 15.97 12.31 2.97
N LEU A 433 15.62 13.51 3.42
CA LEU A 433 15.73 13.87 4.84
C LEU A 433 14.58 13.32 5.70
N SER A 434 13.37 13.23 5.16
CA SER A 434 12.15 12.92 5.92
C SER A 434 11.36 11.71 5.42
N ASP A 435 11.78 11.09 4.32
CA ASP A 435 11.09 9.96 3.69
C ASP A 435 12.06 8.79 3.50
N GLY A 436 11.86 7.70 4.25
CA GLY A 436 12.62 6.47 4.06
C GLY A 436 12.31 5.74 2.75
N SER A 437 11.32 6.22 1.97
CA SER A 437 10.94 5.59 0.70
C SER A 437 12.00 5.76 -0.36
N GLU A 438 12.24 4.68 -1.08
CA GLU A 438 13.14 4.66 -2.22
C GLU A 438 12.62 5.57 -3.34
N ILE A 439 13.50 6.44 -3.83
CA ILE A 439 13.23 7.31 -4.97
C ILE A 439 14.02 6.79 -6.18
N PRO A 440 13.36 6.22 -7.21
CA PRO A 440 14.05 5.73 -8.39
C PRO A 440 14.84 6.84 -9.12
N PRO A 441 16.04 6.53 -9.64
CA PRO A 441 16.76 7.42 -10.55
C PRO A 441 15.88 7.76 -11.76
N TYR A 442 15.95 9.00 -12.25
CA TYR A 442 15.14 9.49 -13.39
C TYR A 442 13.61 9.49 -13.18
N SER A 443 13.13 9.30 -11.96
CA SER A 443 11.70 9.51 -11.66
C SER A 443 11.36 11.00 -11.52
N GLU A 444 10.11 11.36 -11.79
CA GLU A 444 9.59 12.72 -11.53
C GLU A 444 9.80 13.14 -10.05
N ARG A 445 9.78 12.18 -9.12
CA ARG A 445 10.10 12.41 -7.70
C ARG A 445 11.55 12.86 -7.52
N MET A 446 12.50 12.22 -8.22
CA MET A 446 13.90 12.58 -8.21
C MET A 446 14.13 13.96 -8.83
N GLU A 447 13.51 14.24 -9.98
CA GLU A 447 13.60 15.56 -10.64
C GLU A 447 13.13 16.68 -9.70
N MET A 448 11.99 16.48 -9.03
CA MET A 448 11.45 17.44 -8.07
C MET A 448 12.34 17.61 -6.84
N ALA A 449 12.89 16.52 -6.31
CA ALA A 449 13.80 16.55 -5.18
C ALA A 449 15.10 17.31 -5.48
N LEU A 450 15.67 17.11 -6.67
CA LEU A 450 16.84 17.85 -7.13
C LEU A 450 16.52 19.33 -7.36
N ALA A 451 15.37 19.64 -7.97
CA ALA A 451 14.92 21.01 -8.16
C ALA A 451 14.74 21.76 -6.83
N LEU A 452 14.25 21.07 -5.78
CA LEU A 452 14.13 21.64 -4.44
C LEU A 452 15.49 21.88 -3.77
N ARG A 453 16.42 20.94 -3.90
CA ARG A 453 17.79 21.07 -3.37
C ARG A 453 18.53 22.26 -4.01
N ASP A 454 18.34 22.46 -5.31
CA ASP A 454 19.09 23.45 -6.09
C ASP A 454 18.35 24.80 -6.22
N ALA A 455 17.19 24.95 -5.57
CA ALA A 455 16.37 26.15 -5.66
C ALA A 455 16.99 27.36 -4.96
N ASP A 456 16.92 28.52 -5.62
CA ASP A 456 17.26 29.81 -5.02
C ASP A 456 16.03 30.36 -4.26
N PRO A 457 16.09 30.51 -2.92
CA PRO A 457 14.96 31.04 -2.14
C PRO A 457 14.59 32.49 -2.49
N SER A 458 15.44 33.20 -3.24
CA SER A 458 15.18 34.59 -3.67
C SER A 458 14.48 34.70 -5.02
N ASP A 459 14.50 33.64 -5.84
CA ASP A 459 13.77 33.58 -7.10
C ASP A 459 12.41 32.91 -6.89
N GLY A 460 11.33 33.66 -7.11
CA GLY A 460 10.01 33.22 -6.73
C GLY A 460 8.88 34.03 -7.32
N ARG A 461 7.65 33.62 -6.99
CA ARG A 461 6.42 34.24 -7.42
C ARG A 461 5.35 34.19 -6.34
N SER A 462 4.38 35.10 -6.46
CA SER A 462 3.21 35.12 -5.59
C SER A 462 2.25 34.01 -5.96
N VAL A 463 1.81 33.23 -4.96
CA VAL A 463 0.86 32.12 -5.11
C VAL A 463 -0.26 32.29 -4.09
N ALA A 464 -1.47 31.88 -4.48
CA ALA A 464 -2.60 31.85 -3.58
C ALA A 464 -2.48 30.69 -2.57
N LEU A 465 -2.77 30.95 -1.30
CA LEU A 465 -2.82 29.91 -0.27
C LEU A 465 -4.05 29.03 -0.47
N ILE A 466 -5.21 29.66 -0.64
CA ILE A 466 -6.47 29.02 -1.04
C ILE A 466 -6.70 29.30 -2.53
N PRO A 467 -6.86 28.26 -3.38
CA PRO A 467 -7.15 28.44 -4.81
C PRO A 467 -8.55 29.02 -5.05
N PHE A 468 -8.77 29.63 -6.22
CA PHE A 468 -10.04 30.28 -6.56
C PHE A 468 -11.22 29.30 -6.62
N GLU A 469 -10.95 28.07 -7.04
CA GLU A 469 -11.89 26.96 -7.12
C GLU A 469 -12.47 26.61 -5.73
N PHE A 470 -11.75 26.92 -4.65
CA PHE A 470 -12.21 26.78 -3.26
C PHE A 470 -12.70 28.10 -2.66
N GLY A 471 -12.93 29.14 -3.48
CA GLY A 471 -13.39 30.46 -3.05
C GLY A 471 -12.28 31.39 -2.59
N GLY A 472 -11.01 31.05 -2.83
CA GLY A 472 -9.87 31.93 -2.59
C GLY A 472 -9.91 33.21 -3.43
N THR A 473 -9.18 34.23 -2.99
CA THR A 473 -9.10 35.53 -3.70
C THR A 473 -7.65 36.00 -3.82
N GLN A 474 -7.36 37.01 -4.64
CA GLN A 474 -6.02 37.64 -4.71
C GLN A 474 -5.78 38.69 -3.61
N SER A 475 -6.41 38.52 -2.45
CA SER A 475 -6.17 39.41 -1.30
C SER A 475 -4.76 39.22 -0.75
N GLU A 476 -4.24 40.26 -0.09
CA GLU A 476 -2.95 40.19 0.62
C GLU A 476 -2.95 39.05 1.66
N ASP A 477 -4.07 38.80 2.33
CA ASP A 477 -4.20 37.73 3.33
C ASP A 477 -4.20 36.30 2.75
N ASN A 478 -4.37 36.15 1.42
CA ASN A 478 -4.43 34.85 0.74
C ASN A 478 -3.28 34.66 -0.24
N THR A 479 -2.31 35.57 -0.30
CA THR A 479 -1.24 35.52 -1.29
C THR A 479 0.10 35.59 -0.59
N VAL A 480 1.01 34.68 -0.95
CA VAL A 480 2.36 34.66 -0.38
C VAL A 480 3.40 34.52 -1.49
N PHE A 481 4.54 35.20 -1.35
CA PHE A 481 5.68 35.04 -2.25
C PHE A 481 6.46 33.78 -1.87
N MET A 482 6.59 32.84 -2.80
CA MET A 482 7.28 31.57 -2.58
C MET A 482 8.35 31.35 -3.65
N PRO A 483 9.44 30.62 -3.34
CA PRO A 483 10.40 30.18 -4.34
C PRO A 483 9.72 29.45 -5.50
N THR A 484 10.22 29.60 -6.72
CA THR A 484 9.54 29.10 -7.95
C THR A 484 9.20 27.61 -7.86
N VAL A 485 10.13 26.77 -7.41
CA VAL A 485 9.88 25.33 -7.24
C VAL A 485 8.78 25.04 -6.21
N CYS A 486 8.74 25.79 -5.10
CA CYS A 486 7.69 25.63 -4.09
C CYS A 486 6.33 26.07 -4.64
N ALA A 487 6.31 27.15 -5.42
CA ALA A 487 5.11 27.61 -6.10
C ALA A 487 4.55 26.56 -7.06
N ASP A 488 5.41 25.94 -7.87
CA ASP A 488 5.01 24.92 -8.85
C ASP A 488 4.46 23.66 -8.16
N ILE A 489 5.13 23.19 -7.09
CA ILE A 489 4.64 22.04 -6.32
C ILE A 489 3.32 22.38 -5.62
N LYS A 490 3.18 23.60 -5.09
CA LYS A 490 1.96 24.05 -4.44
C LYS A 490 0.77 24.07 -5.39
N GLU A 491 0.94 24.61 -6.59
CA GLU A 491 -0.11 24.61 -7.61
C GLU A 491 -0.46 23.19 -8.08
N LYS A 492 0.53 22.29 -8.13
CA LYS A 492 0.29 20.87 -8.38
C LYS A 492 -0.52 20.20 -7.27
N CYS A 493 -0.25 20.52 -5.99
CA CYS A 493 -1.09 20.09 -4.88
C CYS A 493 -2.53 20.58 -5.04
N ASP A 494 -2.72 21.86 -5.37
CA ASP A 494 -4.05 22.45 -5.56
C ASP A 494 -4.79 21.76 -6.70
N SER A 495 -4.16 21.59 -7.87
CA SER A 495 -4.75 20.90 -9.02
C SER A 495 -5.24 19.48 -8.64
N ARG A 496 -4.41 18.73 -7.90
CA ARG A 496 -4.77 17.37 -7.45
C ARG A 496 -5.92 17.35 -6.47
N ILE A 497 -5.95 18.28 -5.51
CA ILE A 497 -7.06 18.36 -4.56
C ILE A 497 -8.34 18.82 -5.28
N ILE A 498 -8.24 19.75 -6.23
CA ILE A 498 -9.36 20.14 -7.10
C ILE A 498 -9.89 18.91 -7.84
N CYS A 499 -9.03 18.10 -8.47
CA CYS A 499 -9.41 16.84 -9.11
C CYS A 499 -10.24 15.94 -8.17
N LEU A 500 -9.79 15.72 -6.94
CA LEU A 500 -10.53 14.91 -5.96
C LEU A 500 -11.91 15.52 -5.63
N THR A 501 -11.99 16.85 -5.50
CA THR A 501 -13.29 17.51 -5.26
C THR A 501 -14.23 17.40 -6.46
N LYS A 502 -13.71 17.43 -7.70
CA LYS A 502 -14.49 17.24 -8.92
C LYS A 502 -15.05 15.82 -9.04
N GLN A 503 -14.38 14.85 -8.45
CA GLN A 503 -14.87 13.47 -8.33
C GLN A 503 -15.87 13.28 -7.17
N GLY A 504 -16.34 14.36 -6.54
CA GLY A 504 -17.36 14.34 -5.50
C GLY A 504 -16.82 14.24 -4.06
N MET A 505 -15.50 14.31 -3.85
CA MET A 505 -14.96 14.30 -2.48
C MET A 505 -15.20 15.65 -1.79
N VAL A 506 -15.74 15.60 -0.58
CA VAL A 506 -15.85 16.78 0.30
C VAL A 506 -14.61 16.82 1.19
N LEU A 507 -13.79 17.85 1.01
CA LEU A 507 -12.47 17.98 1.65
C LEU A 507 -12.32 19.27 2.45
N ASP A 508 -11.78 19.16 3.67
CA ASP A 508 -11.25 20.27 4.46
C ASP A 508 -9.80 20.53 4.04
N TYR A 509 -9.58 21.68 3.38
CA TYR A 509 -8.30 22.06 2.80
C TYR A 509 -7.54 23.04 3.71
N LYS A 510 -6.23 22.82 3.85
CA LYS A 510 -5.34 23.72 4.57
C LYS A 510 -3.98 23.84 3.87
N CYS A 511 -3.48 25.07 3.76
CA CYS A 511 -2.13 25.38 3.31
C CYS A 511 -1.42 26.26 4.35
N GLU A 512 -0.25 25.83 4.82
CA GLU A 512 0.57 26.52 5.83
C GLU A 512 1.96 26.81 5.28
N PRO A 513 2.31 28.07 4.97
CA PRO A 513 3.67 28.44 4.58
C PRO A 513 4.65 28.29 5.74
N LYS A 514 5.88 27.90 5.43
CA LYS A 514 7.01 27.82 6.37
C LYS A 514 7.94 29.00 6.13
N TYR A 515 8.44 29.59 7.21
CA TYR A 515 9.24 30.82 7.15
C TYR A 515 10.62 30.65 7.80
N LYS A 516 11.62 31.25 7.17
CA LYS A 516 12.96 31.52 7.74
C LYS A 516 13.34 32.97 7.42
N ASP A 517 13.74 33.72 8.43
CA ASP A 517 14.13 35.14 8.30
C ASP A 517 13.13 35.99 7.49
N ASP A 518 11.83 35.86 7.83
CA ASP A 518 10.70 36.52 7.16
C ASP A 518 10.49 36.16 5.68
N ARG A 519 11.14 35.10 5.18
CA ARG A 519 10.97 34.58 3.82
C ARG A 519 10.32 33.21 3.85
N VAL A 520 9.46 32.93 2.89
CA VAL A 520 8.92 31.58 2.72
C VAL A 520 10.01 30.66 2.19
N THR A 521 10.24 29.56 2.90
CA THR A 521 11.18 28.50 2.50
C THR A 521 10.49 27.20 2.12
N GLY A 522 9.17 27.14 2.30
CA GLY A 522 8.39 25.93 2.05
C GLY A 522 6.94 26.06 2.46
N PHE A 523 6.24 24.93 2.51
CA PHE A 523 4.86 24.88 2.94
C PHE A 523 4.45 23.46 3.35
N THR A 524 3.28 23.38 3.97
CA THR A 524 2.54 22.14 4.20
C THR A 524 1.14 22.30 3.62
N VAL A 525 0.70 21.35 2.79
CA VAL A 525 -0.68 21.25 2.30
C VAL A 525 -1.31 19.99 2.86
N THR A 526 -2.50 20.11 3.43
CA THR A 526 -3.28 18.96 3.90
C THR A 526 -4.72 19.05 3.43
N ALA A 527 -5.29 17.93 3.02
CA ALA A 527 -6.73 17.78 2.81
C ALA A 527 -7.26 16.61 3.65
N ARG A 528 -8.39 16.81 4.33
CA ARG A 528 -9.06 15.79 5.16
C ARG A 528 -10.48 15.57 4.70
N ASP A 529 -11.00 14.35 4.82
CA ASP A 529 -12.41 14.08 4.53
C ASP A 529 -13.33 14.61 5.64
N SER A 530 -14.65 14.43 5.45
CA SER A 530 -15.67 14.83 6.42
C SER A 530 -15.56 14.15 7.79
N GLU A 531 -14.81 13.05 7.91
CA GLU A 531 -14.54 12.35 9.17
C GLU A 531 -13.22 12.82 9.82
N GLY A 532 -12.50 13.76 9.18
CA GLY A 532 -11.23 14.29 9.63
C GLY A 532 -10.03 13.41 9.30
N LYS A 533 -10.21 12.34 8.52
CA LYS A 533 -9.13 11.44 8.10
C LYS A 533 -8.30 12.13 7.01
N PRO A 534 -6.95 12.06 7.08
CA PRO A 534 -6.11 12.63 6.03
C PRO A 534 -6.38 11.92 4.70
N VAL A 535 -6.64 12.71 3.65
CA VAL A 535 -6.80 12.26 2.27
C VAL A 535 -5.64 12.73 1.41
N PHE A 536 -5.13 13.94 1.66
CA PHE A 536 -3.96 14.48 0.98
C PHE A 536 -2.99 15.07 2.00
N TYR A 537 -1.69 14.83 1.82
CA TYR A 537 -0.66 15.46 2.63
C TYR A 537 0.59 15.70 1.78
N ASP A 538 1.09 16.92 1.79
CA ASP A 538 2.41 17.22 1.29
C ASP A 538 3.11 18.26 2.18
N SER A 539 4.41 18.15 2.31
CA SER A 539 5.23 19.09 3.07
C SER A 539 6.57 19.24 2.39
N VAL A 540 6.82 20.45 1.92
CA VAL A 540 8.03 20.80 1.19
C VAL A 540 8.75 21.89 1.94
N GLU A 541 10.08 21.80 1.99
CA GLU A 541 10.94 22.82 2.56
C GLU A 541 12.28 22.78 1.86
N ILE A 542 12.76 23.95 1.44
CA ILE A 542 14.11 24.11 0.92
C ILE A 542 15.03 24.06 2.14
N GLY A 543 15.72 22.93 2.31
CA GLY A 543 16.75 22.77 3.32
C GLY A 543 18.08 23.35 2.84
N GLU A 544 18.73 24.17 3.66
CA GLU A 544 20.15 24.58 3.46
C GLU A 544 21.08 23.37 3.48
#